data_AF-Q5BVX0-F1
#
_entry.id   AF-Q5BVX0-F1
#
_cell.length_a   1.000
_cell.length_b   1.000
_cell.length_c   1.000
_cell.angle_alpha   90.00
_cell.angle_beta   90.00
_cell.angle_gamma   90.00
#
_symmetry.space_group_name_H-M   'P 1'
#
loop_
_entity.id
_entity.type
_entity.pdbx_description
1 polymer ?
#
loop_
_entity_poly.entity_id
_entity_poly.type
_entity_poly.pdbx_seq_one_letter_code
_entity_poly.pdbx_strand_id
1 'polypeptide(L)'
;MLAVDCHEDCYEQRWPKVNTIVKRILNTENVSRDEWQNMFADVHYIVSWQESATPAIISSLTETVKESIMRVQQLVMRNQDESSLLKSYIAQWNKFSKQSEYLPQPFSPLENYLVGKHLNGPNKRHLQESTIRKLMLETWNSTIYESIKQKLLDSAIKLIQDERCGQVIDSQLVVGVRESCVNLSTLSEKSFRIYVDNFEKAYIESTESFYRIRIEEYIREHGYEV
;
A
#
# COMPACT_ATOMS: atom_id res chain seq x y z
N MET A 1 -5.14 28.78 -45.45
CA MET A 1 -4.64 28.95 -44.07
C MET A 1 -5.82 28.76 -43.14
N LEU A 2 -6.13 27.50 -42.81
CA LEU A 2 -7.26 27.14 -41.95
C LEU A 2 -6.77 26.10 -40.94
N ALA A 3 -6.93 26.44 -39.66
CA ALA A 3 -6.83 25.64 -38.44
C ALA A 3 -5.76 24.55 -38.40
N VAL A 4 -4.58 24.89 -37.88
CA VAL A 4 -3.57 23.93 -37.44
C VAL A 4 -4.06 23.24 -36.17
N ASP A 5 -3.95 21.92 -36.16
CA ASP A 5 -4.22 20.96 -35.09
C ASP A 5 -3.77 21.43 -33.71
N CYS A 6 -4.71 21.85 -32.86
CA CYS A 6 -4.43 22.21 -31.47
C CYS A 6 -4.68 21.03 -30.48
N HIS A 7 -4.96 19.84 -31.00
CA HIS A 7 -5.42 18.69 -30.19
C HIS A 7 -4.43 17.51 -30.13
N GLU A 8 -3.40 17.44 -30.98
CA GLU A 8 -2.47 16.30 -30.99
C GLU A 8 -1.43 16.31 -29.85
N ASP A 9 -1.22 17.45 -29.18
CA ASP A 9 -0.18 17.61 -28.14
C ASP A 9 -0.71 17.60 -26.68
N CYS A 10 -1.99 17.25 -26.46
CA CYS A 10 -2.62 17.39 -25.15
C CYS A 10 -1.91 16.57 -24.05
N TYR A 11 -1.57 15.31 -24.34
CA TYR A 11 -0.81 14.44 -23.45
C TYR A 11 0.61 14.95 -23.23
N GLU A 12 1.36 15.24 -24.30
CA GLU A 12 2.78 15.67 -24.22
C GLU A 12 2.96 16.96 -23.41
N GLN A 13 1.97 17.86 -23.43
CA GLN A 13 2.02 19.13 -22.69
C GLN A 13 1.58 19.01 -21.21
N ARG A 14 0.60 18.13 -20.92
CA ARG A 14 -0.04 18.05 -19.60
C ARG A 14 0.51 16.92 -18.75
N TRP A 15 0.77 15.75 -19.33
CA TRP A 15 1.22 14.57 -18.60
C TRP A 15 2.52 14.79 -17.83
N PRO A 16 3.56 15.48 -18.35
CA PRO A 16 4.77 15.73 -17.58
C PRO A 16 4.52 16.50 -16.28
N LYS A 17 3.54 17.42 -16.27
CA LYS A 17 3.15 18.19 -15.08
C LYS A 17 2.44 17.31 -14.06
N VAL A 18 1.46 16.52 -14.53
CA VAL A 18 0.76 15.53 -13.72
C VAL A 18 1.75 14.54 -13.10
N ASN A 19 2.63 13.96 -13.92
CA ASN A 19 3.60 12.97 -13.46
C ASN A 19 4.62 13.54 -12.46
N THR A 20 4.98 14.82 -12.59
CA THR A 20 5.81 15.52 -11.60
C THR A 20 5.10 15.60 -10.25
N ILE A 21 3.80 15.92 -10.24
CA ILE A 21 3.00 15.96 -9.01
C ILE A 21 2.85 14.54 -8.43
N VAL A 22 2.64 13.51 -9.26
CA VAL A 22 2.60 12.10 -8.81
C VAL A 22 3.90 11.72 -8.10
N LYS A 23 5.06 12.03 -8.69
CA LYS A 23 6.38 11.77 -8.08
C LYS A 23 6.52 12.46 -6.72
N ARG A 24 6.12 13.73 -6.64
CA ARG A 24 6.12 14.51 -5.39
C ARG A 24 5.23 13.88 -4.32
N ILE A 25 4.01 13.46 -4.69
CA ILE A 25 3.10 12.78 -3.77
C ILE A 25 3.72 11.51 -3.22
N LEU A 26 4.27 10.65 -4.08
CA LEU A 26 4.90 9.39 -3.68
C LEU A 26 6.14 9.63 -2.79
N ASN A 27 6.89 10.69 -3.03
CA ASN A 27 8.02 11.12 -2.20
C ASN A 27 7.61 11.83 -0.90
N THR A 28 6.32 12.01 -0.62
CA THR A 28 5.82 12.78 0.54
C THR A 28 6.23 14.26 0.51
N GLU A 29 6.38 14.82 -0.69
CA GLU A 29 6.63 16.25 -0.87
C GLU A 29 5.32 17.03 -0.80
N ASN A 30 5.38 18.30 -0.35
CA ASN A 30 4.20 19.16 -0.27
C ASN A 30 3.62 19.40 -1.66
N VAL A 31 2.30 19.26 -1.81
CA VAL A 31 1.54 19.63 -3.01
C VAL A 31 0.48 20.65 -2.59
N SER A 32 0.48 21.81 -3.23
CA SER A 32 -0.51 22.86 -2.96
C SER A 32 -1.90 22.44 -3.44
N ARG A 33 -2.93 23.10 -2.90
CA ARG A 33 -4.32 22.87 -3.32
C ARG A 33 -4.52 23.13 -4.82
N ASP A 34 -3.87 24.16 -5.35
CA ASP A 34 -3.99 24.54 -6.75
C ASP A 34 -3.31 23.51 -7.65
N GLU A 35 -2.13 23.02 -7.29
CA GLU A 35 -1.46 21.91 -8.00
C GLU A 35 -2.34 20.66 -8.02
N TRP A 36 -2.94 20.31 -6.88
CA TRP A 36 -3.85 19.17 -6.76
C TRP A 36 -5.07 19.33 -7.66
N GLN A 37 -5.74 20.49 -7.64
CA GLN A 37 -6.90 20.78 -8.48
C GLN A 37 -6.55 20.80 -9.98
N ASN A 38 -5.40 21.38 -10.34
CA ASN A 38 -4.91 21.38 -11.71
C ASN A 38 -4.65 19.96 -12.22
N MET A 39 -4.18 19.06 -11.34
CA MET A 39 -4.00 17.66 -11.70
C MET A 39 -5.31 16.97 -12.12
N PHE A 40 -6.42 17.23 -11.42
CA PHE A 40 -7.75 16.73 -11.84
C PHE A 40 -8.14 17.26 -13.22
N ALA A 41 -7.95 18.57 -13.43
CA ALA A 41 -8.28 19.20 -14.70
C ALA A 41 -7.45 18.59 -15.83
N ASP A 42 -6.13 18.49 -15.66
CA ASP A 42 -5.22 17.95 -16.66
C ASP A 42 -5.56 16.50 -17.03
N VAL A 43 -5.79 15.63 -16.03
CA VAL A 43 -6.18 14.23 -16.28
C VAL A 43 -7.53 14.17 -17.01
N HIS A 44 -8.52 14.95 -16.59
CA HIS A 44 -9.81 15.02 -17.26
C HIS A 44 -9.69 15.46 -18.72
N TYR A 45 -8.86 16.48 -19.00
CA TYR A 45 -8.61 16.98 -20.36
C TYR A 45 -7.94 15.90 -21.23
N ILE A 46 -6.91 15.22 -20.74
CA ILE A 46 -6.23 14.17 -21.50
C ILE A 46 -7.23 13.05 -21.84
N VAL A 47 -7.97 12.55 -20.85
CA VAL A 47 -8.92 11.44 -21.05
C VAL A 47 -10.06 11.82 -22.00
N SER A 48 -10.54 13.07 -21.94
CA SER A 48 -11.68 13.53 -22.75
C SER A 48 -11.33 13.84 -24.21
N TRP A 49 -10.09 14.28 -24.47
CA TRP A 49 -9.70 14.80 -25.79
C TRP A 49 -8.64 13.95 -26.49
N GLN A 50 -7.98 13.02 -25.80
CA GLN A 50 -6.97 12.14 -26.36
C GLN A 50 -7.04 10.74 -25.73
N GLU A 51 -8.16 10.05 -25.96
CA GLU A 51 -8.39 8.71 -25.41
C GLU A 51 -7.27 7.71 -25.72
N SER A 52 -6.63 7.84 -26.90
CA SER A 52 -5.50 7.01 -27.34
C SER A 52 -4.27 7.11 -26.42
N ALA A 53 -4.15 8.17 -25.61
CA ALA A 53 -3.08 8.36 -24.64
C ALA A 53 -3.32 7.60 -23.31
N THR A 54 -4.52 7.05 -23.09
CA THR A 54 -4.88 6.31 -21.86
C THR A 54 -3.89 5.18 -21.52
N PRO A 55 -3.49 4.29 -22.46
CA PRO A 55 -2.50 3.25 -22.15
C PRO A 55 -1.12 3.83 -21.80
N ALA A 56 -0.75 4.96 -22.41
CA ALA A 56 0.52 5.64 -22.11
C ALA A 56 0.52 6.23 -20.70
N ILE A 57 -0.59 6.84 -20.26
CA ILE A 57 -0.79 7.29 -18.87
C ILE A 57 -0.59 6.14 -17.89
N ILE A 58 -1.27 5.02 -18.11
CA ILE A 58 -1.21 3.85 -17.21
C ILE A 58 0.22 3.28 -17.15
N SER A 59 0.88 3.14 -18.30
CA SER A 59 2.26 2.68 -18.39
C SER A 59 3.22 3.60 -17.64
N SER A 60 3.10 4.92 -17.85
CA SER A 60 3.95 5.91 -17.21
C SER A 60 3.70 6.01 -15.69
N LEU A 61 2.45 5.89 -15.25
CA LEU A 61 2.09 5.83 -13.84
C LEU A 61 2.65 4.56 -13.18
N THR A 62 2.53 3.41 -13.85
CA THR A 62 3.08 2.13 -13.39
C THR A 62 4.58 2.22 -13.18
N GLU A 63 5.33 2.75 -14.16
CA GLU A 63 6.77 2.91 -14.04
C GLU A 63 7.13 3.88 -12.90
N THR A 64 6.42 5.00 -12.79
CA THR A 64 6.66 6.00 -11.74
C THR A 64 6.43 5.42 -10.33
N VAL A 65 5.35 4.65 -10.14
CA VAL A 65 5.05 3.95 -8.88
C VAL A 65 6.14 2.93 -8.58
N LYS A 66 6.53 2.11 -9.57
CA LYS A 66 7.57 1.10 -9.43
C LYS A 66 8.92 1.69 -9.06
N GLU A 67 9.37 2.73 -9.76
CA GLU A 67 10.61 3.44 -9.43
C GLU A 67 10.59 3.98 -7.99
N SER A 68 9.48 4.59 -7.57
CA SER A 68 9.33 5.12 -6.23
C SER A 68 9.43 4.01 -5.18
N ILE A 69 8.73 2.90 -5.39
CA ILE A 69 8.73 1.75 -4.47
C ILE A 69 10.12 1.08 -4.43
N MET A 70 10.84 1.01 -5.56
CA MET A 70 12.22 0.50 -5.58
C MET A 70 13.17 1.38 -4.76
N ARG A 71 13.01 2.71 -4.78
CA ARG A 71 13.78 3.61 -3.90
C ARG A 71 13.47 3.35 -2.42
N VAL A 72 12.20 3.14 -2.08
CA VAL A 72 11.78 2.79 -0.72
C VAL A 72 12.33 1.43 -0.31
N GLN A 73 12.29 0.42 -1.19
CA GLN A 73 12.86 -0.90 -0.96
C GLN A 73 14.33 -0.79 -0.58
N GLN A 74 15.13 -0.07 -1.36
CA GLN A 74 16.55 0.13 -1.06
C GLN A 74 16.76 0.79 0.30
N LEU A 75 15.92 1.76 0.67
CA LEU A 75 15.99 2.41 1.98
C LEU A 75 15.67 1.44 3.13
N VAL A 76 14.65 0.60 2.98
CA VAL A 76 14.28 -0.42 3.98
C VAL A 76 15.37 -1.48 4.10
N MET A 77 15.91 -1.97 2.98
CA MET A 77 16.92 -3.05 2.97
C MET A 77 18.33 -2.61 3.43
N ARG A 78 18.58 -1.31 3.57
CA ARG A 78 19.85 -0.79 4.15
C ARG A 78 19.98 -1.06 5.65
N ASN A 79 18.87 -1.36 6.34
CA ASN A 79 18.89 -1.65 7.77
C ASN A 79 19.49 -3.04 8.03
N GLN A 80 20.49 -3.11 8.90
CA GLN A 80 21.24 -4.34 9.16
C GLN A 80 20.55 -5.24 10.19
N ASP A 81 19.86 -4.67 11.18
CA ASP A 81 19.14 -5.40 12.22
C ASP A 81 17.61 -5.39 12.00
N GLU A 82 16.95 -6.40 12.56
CA GLU A 82 15.52 -6.64 12.39
C GLU A 82 14.65 -5.52 13.00
N SER A 83 15.08 -4.90 14.10
CA SER A 83 14.31 -3.83 14.76
C SER A 83 14.31 -2.56 13.91
N SER A 84 15.46 -2.16 13.39
CA SER A 84 15.60 -1.02 12.49
C SER A 84 14.87 -1.27 11.17
N LEU A 85 14.95 -2.50 10.63
CA LEU A 85 14.21 -2.90 9.44
C LEU A 85 12.69 -2.76 9.65
N LEU A 86 12.17 -3.28 10.76
CA LEU A 86 10.75 -3.16 11.10
C LEU A 86 10.33 -1.69 11.22
N LYS A 87 11.03 -0.88 12.01
CA LYS A 87 10.72 0.55 12.17
C LYS A 87 10.75 1.30 10.85
N SER A 88 11.78 1.05 10.03
CA SER A 88 11.88 1.65 8.70
C SER A 88 10.74 1.22 7.79
N TYR A 89 10.40 -0.07 7.77
CA TYR A 89 9.28 -0.58 6.98
C TYR A 89 7.96 0.10 7.37
N ILE A 90 7.64 0.13 8.67
CA ILE A 90 6.37 0.69 9.17
C ILE A 90 6.28 2.19 8.88
N ALA A 91 7.38 2.93 9.04
CA ALA A 91 7.43 4.34 8.70
C ALA A 91 7.14 4.61 7.21
N GLN A 92 7.63 3.75 6.31
CA GLN A 92 7.40 3.88 4.88
C GLN A 92 6.00 3.38 4.47
N TRP A 93 5.55 2.27 5.06
CA TRP A 93 4.20 1.73 4.87
C TRP A 93 3.13 2.75 5.25
N ASN A 94 3.26 3.40 6.40
CA ASN A 94 2.28 4.39 6.87
C ASN A 94 2.15 5.60 5.94
N LYS A 95 3.24 6.00 5.26
CA LYS A 95 3.21 7.06 4.24
C LYS A 95 2.55 6.55 2.96
N PHE A 96 3.00 5.39 2.48
CA PHE A 96 2.54 4.80 1.24
C PHE A 96 1.05 4.42 1.28
N SER A 97 0.60 3.83 2.39
CA SER A 97 -0.81 3.44 2.60
C SER A 97 -1.72 4.66 2.47
N LYS A 98 -1.38 5.78 3.13
CA LYS A 98 -2.12 7.05 2.98
C LYS A 98 -2.11 7.55 1.53
N GLN A 99 -0.94 7.58 0.89
CA GLN A 99 -0.82 7.99 -0.52
C GLN A 99 -1.69 7.15 -1.45
N SER A 100 -1.77 5.83 -1.23
CA SER A 100 -2.59 4.92 -2.03
C SER A 100 -4.10 5.16 -1.91
N GLU A 101 -4.55 5.87 -0.87
CA GLU A 101 -5.96 6.21 -0.68
C GLU A 101 -6.39 7.44 -1.48
N TYR A 102 -5.54 8.45 -1.58
CA TYR A 102 -5.90 9.71 -2.23
C TYR A 102 -5.29 9.89 -3.62
N LEU A 103 -4.10 9.35 -3.91
CA LEU A 103 -3.48 9.45 -5.24
C LEU A 103 -4.39 8.97 -6.39
N PRO A 104 -5.28 7.96 -6.22
CA PRO A 104 -6.20 7.57 -7.28
C PRO A 104 -7.32 8.57 -7.59
N GLN A 105 -7.68 9.49 -6.69
CA GLN A 105 -8.85 10.36 -6.85
C GLN A 105 -8.82 11.24 -8.12
N PRO A 106 -7.69 11.89 -8.47
CA PRO A 106 -7.52 12.69 -9.69
C PRO A 106 -7.65 11.87 -10.98
N PHE A 107 -7.45 10.55 -10.87
CA PHE A 107 -7.57 9.61 -11.98
C PHE A 107 -8.96 8.97 -12.08
N SER A 108 -9.96 9.46 -11.34
CA SER A 108 -11.34 8.99 -11.50
C SER A 108 -11.88 9.05 -12.94
N PRO A 109 -11.54 10.03 -13.82
CA PRO A 109 -11.94 9.99 -15.22
C PRO A 109 -11.34 8.78 -15.96
N LEU A 110 -10.08 8.45 -15.67
CA LEU A 110 -9.37 7.31 -16.23
C LEU A 110 -9.97 5.98 -15.75
N GLU A 111 -10.27 5.87 -14.46
CA GLU A 111 -10.93 4.68 -13.88
C GLU A 111 -12.32 4.46 -14.51
N ASN A 112 -13.11 5.53 -14.67
CA ASN A 112 -14.41 5.46 -15.35
C ASN A 112 -14.28 5.04 -16.82
N TYR A 113 -13.24 5.48 -17.51
CA TYR A 113 -12.97 5.07 -18.89
C TYR A 113 -12.67 3.57 -18.99
N LEU A 114 -11.82 3.06 -18.10
CA LEU A 114 -11.46 1.63 -18.03
C LEU A 114 -12.69 0.77 -17.71
N VAL A 115 -13.51 1.19 -16.76
CA VAL A 115 -14.74 0.50 -16.37
C VAL A 115 -15.81 0.59 -17.45
N GLY A 116 -15.97 1.75 -18.09
CA GLY A 116 -16.96 2.01 -19.14
C GLY A 116 -16.75 1.16 -20.39
N LYS A 117 -15.52 0.71 -20.66
CA LYS A 117 -15.24 -0.31 -21.68
C LYS A 117 -15.65 -1.73 -21.27
N HIS A 118 -15.79 -1.99 -19.97
CA HIS A 118 -16.06 -3.32 -19.43
C HIS A 118 -17.48 -3.53 -18.87
N LEU A 119 -18.25 -2.48 -18.53
CA LEU A 119 -19.55 -2.62 -17.85
C LEU A 119 -20.59 -1.56 -18.27
N ASN A 120 -21.48 -1.92 -19.19
CA ASN A 120 -22.77 -1.23 -19.41
C ASN A 120 -23.80 -1.70 -18.37
N GLY A 121 -23.68 -1.32 -17.08
CA GLY A 121 -24.60 -1.76 -16.01
C GLY A 121 -24.82 -0.77 -14.85
N PRO A 122 -25.96 -0.84 -14.14
CA PRO A 122 -26.51 0.26 -13.33
C PRO A 122 -25.97 0.38 -11.89
N ASN A 123 -24.94 -0.37 -11.49
CA ASN A 123 -24.47 -0.43 -10.09
C ASN A 123 -23.23 0.45 -9.84
N LYS A 124 -23.45 1.77 -9.73
CA LYS A 124 -22.42 2.79 -9.44
C LYS A 124 -22.12 3.03 -7.95
N ARG A 125 -22.45 2.09 -7.03
CA ARG A 125 -22.43 2.39 -5.57
C ARG A 125 -21.66 1.43 -4.66
N HIS A 126 -20.96 0.45 -5.20
CA HIS A 126 -19.88 -0.17 -4.45
C HIS A 126 -18.59 0.39 -5.01
N LEU A 127 -17.75 0.93 -4.12
CA LEU A 127 -16.38 1.35 -4.36
C LEU A 127 -15.70 0.30 -5.26
N GLN A 128 -15.75 0.51 -6.58
CA GLN A 128 -15.03 -0.34 -7.51
C GLN A 128 -13.58 -0.22 -7.12
N GLU A 129 -12.96 -1.37 -6.88
CA GLU A 129 -11.55 -1.53 -6.60
C GLU A 129 -10.76 -0.65 -7.57
N SER A 130 -10.23 0.49 -7.09
CA SER A 130 -9.51 1.42 -7.96
C SER A 130 -8.33 0.67 -8.57
N THR A 131 -8.29 0.63 -9.90
CA THR A 131 -7.23 -0.05 -10.66
C THR A 131 -5.87 0.51 -10.26
N ILE A 132 -5.79 1.82 -10.04
CA ILE A 132 -4.57 2.51 -9.63
C ILE A 132 -4.19 2.15 -8.20
N ARG A 133 -5.14 2.13 -7.26
CA ARG A 133 -4.87 1.69 -5.89
C ARG A 133 -4.39 0.24 -5.87
N LYS A 134 -5.03 -0.63 -6.63
CA LYS A 134 -4.66 -2.05 -6.77
C LYS A 134 -3.23 -2.17 -7.30
N LEU A 135 -2.91 -1.48 -8.39
CA LEU A 135 -1.56 -1.42 -8.97
C LEU A 135 -0.50 -1.00 -7.94
N MET A 136 -0.78 0.06 -7.17
CA MET A 136 0.12 0.53 -6.13
C MET A 136 0.39 -0.54 -5.07
N LEU A 137 -0.67 -1.15 -4.54
CA LEU A 137 -0.58 -2.18 -3.51
C LEU A 137 0.10 -3.46 -4.03
N GLU A 138 -0.19 -3.90 -5.25
CA GLU A 138 0.47 -5.05 -5.90
C GLU A 138 1.97 -4.81 -6.11
N THR A 139 2.33 -3.59 -6.52
CA THR A 139 3.74 -3.21 -6.70
C THR A 139 4.47 -3.19 -5.35
N TRP A 140 3.83 -2.67 -4.29
CA TRP A 140 4.39 -2.71 -2.94
C TRP A 140 4.57 -4.15 -2.44
N ASN A 141 3.54 -4.99 -2.66
CA ASN A 141 3.55 -6.38 -2.23
C ASN A 141 4.74 -7.14 -2.85
N SER A 142 4.81 -7.14 -4.18
CA SER A 142 5.81 -7.89 -4.95
C SER A 142 7.24 -7.35 -4.80
N THR A 143 7.40 -6.04 -4.59
CA THR A 143 8.73 -5.41 -4.53
C THR A 143 9.31 -5.41 -3.11
N ILE A 144 8.48 -5.15 -2.09
CA ILE A 144 8.95 -4.99 -0.71
C ILE A 144 8.43 -6.13 0.15
N TYR A 145 7.11 -6.20 0.34
CA TYR A 145 6.53 -7.03 1.41
C TYR A 145 6.89 -8.51 1.29
N GLU A 146 6.73 -9.11 0.11
CA GLU A 146 7.00 -10.56 -0.07
C GLU A 146 8.44 -10.94 0.29
N SER A 147 9.39 -10.04 0.04
CA SER A 147 10.81 -10.28 0.30
C SER A 147 11.18 -10.27 1.80
N ILE A 148 10.41 -9.56 2.63
CA ILE A 148 10.70 -9.40 4.07
C ILE A 148 9.57 -9.82 5.00
N LYS A 149 8.46 -10.35 4.47
CA LYS A 149 7.25 -10.70 5.25
C LYS A 149 7.58 -11.55 6.48
N GLN A 150 8.42 -12.57 6.34
CA GLN A 150 8.73 -13.47 7.45
C GLN A 150 9.45 -12.71 8.59
N LYS A 151 10.45 -11.89 8.24
CA LYS A 151 11.17 -11.07 9.22
C LYS A 151 10.26 -10.08 9.94
N LEU A 152 9.31 -9.48 9.21
CA LEU A 152 8.32 -8.58 9.80
C LEU A 152 7.39 -9.31 10.77
N LEU A 153 6.94 -10.51 10.40
CA LEU A 153 6.09 -11.35 11.25
C LEU A 153 6.85 -11.77 12.51
N ASP A 154 8.05 -12.33 12.38
CA ASP A 154 8.86 -12.79 13.51
C ASP A 154 9.16 -11.64 14.49
N SER A 155 9.51 -10.46 13.95
CA SER A 155 9.75 -9.25 14.75
C SER A 155 8.48 -8.79 15.48
N ALA A 156 7.32 -8.82 14.82
CA ALA A 156 6.05 -8.46 15.44
C ALA A 156 5.66 -9.45 16.56
N ILE A 157 5.81 -10.75 16.33
CA ILE A 157 5.54 -11.78 17.35
C ILE A 157 6.48 -11.63 18.55
N LYS A 158 7.76 -11.34 18.30
CA LYS A 158 8.74 -11.06 19.37
C LYS A 158 8.32 -9.85 20.23
N LEU A 159 7.91 -8.74 19.60
CA LEU A 159 7.40 -7.58 20.34
C LEU A 159 6.21 -7.94 21.24
N ILE A 160 5.28 -8.76 20.74
CA ILE A 160 4.13 -9.22 21.52
C ILE A 160 4.56 -10.07 22.71
N GLN A 161 5.58 -10.93 22.55
CA GLN A 161 6.15 -11.70 23.65
C GLN A 161 6.84 -10.79 24.69
N ASP A 162 7.61 -9.82 24.24
CA ASP A 162 8.26 -8.83 25.12
C ASP A 162 7.21 -8.06 25.95
N GLU A 163 6.12 -7.62 25.31
CA GLU A 163 4.98 -6.97 26.00
C GLU A 163 4.36 -7.86 27.08
N ARG A 164 4.15 -9.16 26.80
CA ARG A 164 3.64 -10.13 27.79
C ARG A 164 4.60 -10.39 28.96
N CYS A 165 5.88 -10.11 28.76
CA CYS A 165 6.91 -10.15 29.80
C CYS A 165 7.01 -8.82 30.57
N GLY A 166 6.15 -7.85 30.29
CA GLY A 166 6.11 -6.55 30.96
C GLY A 166 7.07 -5.51 30.36
N GLN A 167 7.66 -5.78 29.20
CA GLN A 167 8.48 -4.79 28.49
C GLN A 167 7.58 -3.74 27.84
N VAL A 168 8.02 -2.49 27.84
CA VAL A 168 7.33 -1.42 27.10
C VAL A 168 7.71 -1.52 25.63
N ILE A 169 6.71 -1.70 24.77
CA ILE A 169 6.89 -1.77 23.32
C ILE A 169 6.20 -0.61 22.59
N ASP A 170 6.62 -0.34 21.36
CA ASP A 170 5.85 0.50 20.45
C ASP A 170 4.81 -0.35 19.71
N SER A 171 3.56 -0.30 20.18
CA SER A 171 2.45 -1.08 19.61
C SER A 171 2.15 -0.72 18.16
N GLN A 172 2.54 0.47 17.67
CA GLN A 172 2.34 0.86 16.28
C GLN A 172 3.14 0.00 15.30
N LEU A 173 4.24 -0.60 15.75
CA LEU A 173 5.02 -1.53 14.93
C LEU A 173 4.23 -2.81 14.63
N VAL A 174 3.56 -3.37 15.63
CA VAL A 174 2.72 -4.56 15.46
C VAL A 174 1.46 -4.22 14.64
N VAL A 175 0.82 -3.09 14.94
CA VAL A 175 -0.36 -2.61 14.20
C VAL A 175 -0.04 -2.42 12.72
N GLY A 176 1.07 -1.76 12.38
CA GLY A 176 1.43 -1.52 10.99
C GLY A 176 1.77 -2.81 10.22
N VAL A 177 2.38 -3.82 10.87
CA VAL A 177 2.58 -5.15 10.24
C VAL A 177 1.22 -5.77 9.92
N ARG A 178 0.31 -5.78 10.89
CA ARG A 178 -1.06 -6.31 10.73
C ARG A 178 -1.80 -5.59 9.60
N GLU A 179 -1.80 -4.26 9.60
CA GLU A 179 -2.46 -3.44 8.59
C GLU A 179 -1.88 -3.67 7.20
N SER A 180 -0.55 -3.78 7.08
CA SER A 180 0.08 -4.10 5.79
C SER A 180 -0.32 -5.49 5.31
N CYS A 181 -0.34 -6.49 6.19
CA CYS A 181 -0.79 -7.82 5.85
C CYS A 181 -2.24 -7.80 5.34
N VAL A 182 -3.16 -7.16 6.05
CA VAL A 182 -4.59 -7.08 5.66
C VAL A 182 -4.78 -6.33 4.34
N ASN A 183 -4.16 -5.16 4.16
CA ASN A 183 -4.34 -4.35 2.94
C ASN A 183 -3.72 -4.99 1.69
N LEU A 184 -2.64 -5.76 1.85
CA LEU A 184 -2.03 -6.48 0.72
C LEU A 184 -2.73 -7.82 0.46
N SER A 185 -3.43 -8.36 1.47
CA SER A 185 -4.26 -9.55 1.32
C SER A 185 -5.43 -9.30 0.37
N THR A 186 -6.08 -8.12 0.44
CA THR A 186 -7.30 -7.80 -0.34
C THR A 186 -7.13 -7.78 -1.86
N LEU A 187 -5.92 -7.98 -2.39
CA LEU A 187 -5.60 -7.95 -3.82
C LEU A 187 -6.04 -9.21 -4.59
N SER A 188 -6.35 -10.31 -3.90
CA SER A 188 -6.78 -11.59 -4.49
C SER A 188 -8.16 -12.00 -3.99
N GLU A 189 -9.00 -12.67 -4.79
CA GLU A 189 -10.26 -13.27 -4.31
C GLU A 189 -10.04 -14.31 -3.18
N LYS A 190 -8.82 -14.84 -3.03
CA LYS A 190 -8.39 -15.72 -1.93
C LYS A 190 -7.76 -14.96 -0.74
N SER A 191 -7.89 -13.64 -0.77
CA SER A 191 -7.35 -12.60 0.13
C SER A 191 -7.24 -13.01 1.59
N PHE A 192 -8.34 -13.41 2.21
CA PHE A 192 -8.41 -13.64 3.65
C PHE A 192 -7.39 -14.69 4.13
N ARG A 193 -7.01 -15.63 3.26
CA ARG A 193 -6.03 -16.68 3.59
C ARG A 193 -4.65 -16.13 3.90
N ILE A 194 -4.21 -15.03 3.30
CA ILE A 194 -2.85 -14.51 3.54
C ILE A 194 -2.72 -13.99 4.98
N TYR A 195 -3.73 -13.28 5.49
CA TYR A 195 -3.74 -12.84 6.89
C TYR A 195 -3.82 -14.04 7.85
N VAL A 196 -4.77 -14.95 7.60
CA VAL A 196 -5.03 -16.11 8.44
C VAL A 196 -3.81 -17.04 8.50
N ASP A 197 -3.29 -17.43 7.33
CA ASP A 197 -2.24 -18.45 7.22
C ASP A 197 -0.88 -17.95 7.72
N ASN A 198 -0.68 -16.63 7.81
CA ASN A 198 0.58 -16.04 8.23
C ASN A 198 0.49 -15.39 9.63
N PHE A 199 -0.13 -14.21 9.73
CA PHE A 199 -0.09 -13.42 10.97
C PHE A 199 -0.95 -14.05 12.07
N GLU A 200 -2.20 -14.41 11.76
CA GLU A 200 -3.13 -14.96 12.76
C GLU A 200 -2.62 -16.30 13.29
N LYS A 201 -2.19 -17.19 12.39
CA LYS A 201 -1.59 -18.47 12.75
C LYS A 201 -0.37 -18.29 13.67
N ALA A 202 0.61 -17.47 13.27
CA ALA A 202 1.81 -17.23 14.09
C ALA A 202 1.47 -16.60 15.45
N TYR A 203 0.48 -15.72 15.50
CA TYR A 203 -0.01 -15.12 16.74
C TYR A 203 -0.64 -16.16 17.66
N ILE A 204 -1.53 -17.02 17.16
CA ILE A 204 -2.20 -18.07 17.94
C ILE A 204 -1.16 -19.06 18.47
N GLU A 205 -0.28 -19.58 17.61
CA GLU A 205 0.75 -20.56 17.99
C GLU A 205 1.70 -19.99 19.07
N SER A 206 2.14 -18.74 18.91
CA SER A 206 2.98 -18.05 19.91
C SER A 206 2.25 -17.83 21.22
N THR A 207 0.95 -17.49 21.17
CA THR A 207 0.10 -17.31 22.35
C THR A 207 -0.07 -18.61 23.12
N GLU A 208 -0.39 -19.68 22.42
CA GLU A 208 -0.56 -21.00 23.00
C GLU A 208 0.73 -21.49 23.67
N SER A 209 1.87 -21.40 22.95
CA SER A 209 3.17 -21.80 23.48
C SER A 209 3.55 -21.03 24.75
N PHE A 210 3.34 -19.70 24.74
CA PHE A 210 3.66 -18.84 25.87
C PHE A 210 2.85 -19.19 27.13
N TYR A 211 1.52 -19.30 27.00
CA TYR A 211 0.68 -19.57 28.15
C TYR A 211 0.78 -21.01 28.64
N ARG A 212 1.02 -22.00 27.75
CA ARG A 212 1.23 -23.38 28.16
C ARG A 212 2.40 -23.52 29.14
N ILE A 213 3.55 -22.93 28.80
CA ILE A 213 4.74 -22.95 29.65
C ILE A 213 4.48 -22.22 30.97
N ARG A 214 3.89 -21.02 30.92
CA ARG A 214 3.61 -20.24 32.15
C ARG A 214 2.60 -20.92 33.07
N ILE A 215 1.60 -21.60 32.53
CA ILE A 215 0.62 -22.35 33.33
C ILE A 215 1.33 -23.50 34.05
N GLU A 216 2.17 -24.26 33.34
CA GLU A 216 2.96 -25.36 33.92
C GLU A 216 3.92 -24.87 35.03
N GLU A 217 4.56 -23.72 34.84
CA GLU A 217 5.40 -23.07 35.84
C GLU A 217 4.59 -22.59 37.04
N TYR A 218 3.48 -21.89 36.80
CA TYR A 218 2.61 -21.36 37.85
C TYR A 218 2.05 -22.48 38.73
N ILE A 219 1.57 -23.57 38.13
CA ILE A 219 1.09 -24.76 38.84
C ILE A 219 2.19 -25.39 39.69
N ARG A 220 3.42 -25.46 39.17
CA ARG A 220 4.56 -26.02 39.90
C ARG A 220 4.94 -25.17 41.12
N GLU A 221 4.83 -23.85 41.00
CA GLU A 221 5.18 -22.90 42.05
C GLU A 221 4.09 -22.74 43.12
N HIS A 222 2.81 -22.75 42.73
CA HIS A 222 1.69 -22.40 43.61
C HIS A 222 0.81 -23.61 43.97
N GLY A 223 1.01 -24.75 43.33
CA GLY A 223 0.15 -25.93 43.47
C GLY A 223 -1.21 -25.77 42.77
N TYR A 224 -1.97 -26.85 42.72
CA TYR A 224 -3.39 -26.82 42.32
C TYR A 224 -4.23 -26.60 43.58
N GLU A 225 -4.88 -25.44 43.71
CA GLU A 225 -6.06 -25.33 44.59
C GLU A 225 -7.28 -25.80 43.77
N VAL A 226 -7.87 -26.92 44.22
CA VAL A 226 -9.13 -27.49 43.70
C VAL A 226 -10.28 -27.05 44.59
#